data_AF-A0A1F2TLX9-F1
#
_entry.id   AF-A0A1F2TLX9-F1
#
_cell.length_a   1.000
_cell.length_b   1.000
_cell.length_c   1.000
_cell.angle_alpha   90.00
_cell.angle_beta   90.00
_cell.angle_gamma   90.00
#
_symmetry.space_group_name_H-M   'P 1'
#
loop_
_entity.id
_entity.type
_entity.pdbx_description
1 polymer ?
#
loop_
_entity_poly.entity_id
_entity_poly.type
_entity_poly.pdbx_seq_one_letter_code
_entity_poly.pdbx_strand_id
1 'polypeptide(L)'
;MTVEASYRRRLYAGVEPQAGGVLHARVWAPRCRSLDLVMEGRPPVPLAPEPEGFFSGTADHAAPGDRYWFRLDGDALRRDPMSRFQPEGPHGPSAVVDPGSFH
;
A
#
# COMPACT_ATOMS: atom_id res chain seq x y z
N MET A 1 20.76 0.71 -14.19
CA MET A 1 20.11 2.04 -14.22
C MET A 1 18.69 1.84 -13.72
N THR A 2 18.48 2.00 -12.40
CA THR A 2 17.13 1.98 -11.84
C THR A 2 16.56 3.37 -12.05
N VAL A 3 15.48 3.46 -12.82
CA VAL A 3 14.73 4.71 -12.92
C VAL A 3 14.05 4.87 -11.56
N GLU A 4 14.53 5.80 -10.73
CA GLU A 4 13.82 6.23 -9.52
C GLU A 4 12.48 6.81 -9.99
N ALA A 5 11.41 6.00 -9.90
CA ALA A 5 10.07 6.49 -10.17
C ALA A 5 9.78 7.58 -9.14
N SER A 6 9.75 8.84 -9.57
CA SER A 6 9.43 9.97 -8.69
C SER A 6 7.95 9.89 -8.32
N TYR A 7 7.66 9.47 -7.10
CA TYR A 7 6.33 9.49 -6.50
C TYR A 7 6.25 10.65 -5.50
N ARG A 8 5.08 11.29 -5.39
CA ARG A 8 4.87 12.45 -4.50
C ARG A 8 3.95 12.04 -3.36
N ARG A 9 4.54 11.61 -2.25
CA ARG A 9 3.77 11.29 -1.03
C ARG A 9 3.38 12.56 -0.30
N ARG A 10 2.12 12.62 0.15
CA ARG A 10 1.62 13.71 1.01
C ARG A 10 1.77 13.36 2.49
N LEU A 11 1.75 12.06 2.82
CA LEU A 11 1.81 11.57 4.20
C LEU A 11 3.14 10.84 4.41
N TYR A 12 3.47 10.50 5.65
CA TYR A 12 4.73 9.80 5.96
C TYR A 12 4.69 8.30 5.66
N ALA A 13 3.52 7.66 5.76
CA ALA A 13 3.29 6.24 5.47
C ALA A 13 1.82 5.99 5.09
N GLY A 14 1.50 4.75 4.74
CA GLY A 14 0.23 4.30 4.22
C GLY A 14 0.24 4.20 2.69
N VAL A 15 -0.96 3.94 2.16
CA VAL A 15 -1.20 3.71 0.74
C VAL A 15 -1.87 4.94 0.11
N GLU A 16 -1.24 5.51 -0.91
CA GLU A 16 -1.69 6.76 -1.56
C GLU A 16 -1.73 6.62 -3.09
N PRO A 17 -2.83 7.00 -3.74
CA PRO A 17 -2.88 7.06 -5.20
C PRO A 17 -1.93 8.15 -5.72
N GLN A 18 -1.31 7.86 -6.86
CA GLN A 18 -0.44 8.74 -7.63
C GLN A 18 -1.09 9.04 -9.00
N ALA A 19 -0.50 9.97 -9.75
CA ALA A 19 -0.95 10.23 -11.11
C ALA A 19 -0.82 8.98 -11.99
N GLY A 20 -1.68 8.86 -13.00
CA GLY A 20 -1.62 7.75 -13.97
C GLY A 20 -2.17 6.41 -13.46
N GLY A 21 -2.94 6.39 -12.37
CA GLY A 21 -3.52 5.16 -11.83
C GLY A 21 -2.52 4.26 -11.09
N VAL A 22 -1.38 4.83 -10.69
CA VAL A 22 -0.36 4.15 -9.87
C VAL A 22 -0.71 4.34 -8.40
N LEU A 23 -0.53 3.29 -7.61
CA LEU A 23 -0.59 3.33 -6.15
C LEU A 23 0.82 3.33 -5.60
N HIS A 24 1.12 4.16 -4.62
CA HIS A 24 2.35 4.05 -3.84
C HIS A 24 2.01 3.58 -2.42
N ALA A 25 2.55 2.42 -2.02
CA ALA A 25 2.45 1.89 -0.67
C ALA A 25 3.75 2.17 0.09
N ARG A 26 3.64 2.60 1.34
CA ARG A 26 4.78 2.70 2.27
C ARG A 26 4.34 2.28 3.66
N VAL A 27 4.99 1.27 4.25
CA VAL A 27 4.57 0.70 5.54
C VAL A 27 5.77 0.47 6.44
N TRP A 28 5.61 0.78 7.74
CA TRP A 28 6.62 0.47 8.74
C TRP A 28 6.45 -0.97 9.22
N ALA A 29 7.47 -1.80 9.01
CA ALA A 29 7.44 -3.21 9.36
C ALA A 29 8.85 -3.72 9.72
N PRO A 30 9.51 -3.14 10.73
CA PRO A 30 10.95 -3.33 10.99
C PRO A 30 11.34 -4.76 11.39
N ARG A 31 10.35 -5.60 11.74
CA ARG A 31 10.54 -6.99 12.14
C ARG A 31 10.23 -8.00 11.04
N CYS A 32 9.75 -7.54 9.88
CA CYS A 32 9.45 -8.39 8.73
C CYS A 32 10.67 -8.52 7.83
N ARG A 33 10.84 -9.68 7.20
CA ARG A 33 11.90 -9.96 6.21
C ARG A 33 11.40 -9.69 4.79
N SER A 34 10.12 -9.94 4.53
CA SER A 34 9.46 -9.59 3.28
C SER A 34 8.06 -9.04 3.53
N LEU A 35 7.59 -8.23 2.59
CA LEU A 35 6.27 -7.64 2.66
C LEU A 35 5.70 -7.49 1.25
N ASP A 36 4.49 -8.01 1.03
CA ASP A 36 3.76 -7.83 -0.22
C ASP A 36 2.54 -6.93 0.01
N LEU A 37 2.24 -6.07 -0.96
CA LEU A 37 0.92 -5.49 -1.13
C LEU A 37 0.04 -6.48 -1.89
N VAL A 38 -1.07 -6.88 -1.27
CA VAL A 38 -2.06 -7.78 -1.87
C VAL A 38 -3.31 -7.00 -2.17
N MET A 39 -3.73 -7.00 -3.43
CA MET A 39 -4.99 -6.41 -3.88
C MET A 39 -5.93 -7.51 -4.37
N GLU A 40 -7.22 -7.32 -4.16
CA GLU A 40 -8.23 -8.29 -4.58
C GLU A 40 -8.18 -8.56 -6.09
N GLY A 41 -8.19 -9.84 -6.48
CA GLY A 41 -8.17 -10.26 -7.88
C GLY A 41 -6.85 -10.02 -8.63
N ARG A 42 -5.76 -9.65 -7.95
CA ARG A 42 -4.47 -9.30 -8.58
C ARG A 42 -3.30 -10.11 -7.99
N PRO A 43 -2.23 -10.33 -8.75
CA PRO A 43 -0.99 -10.87 -8.20
C PRO A 43 -0.45 -9.98 -7.07
N PRO A 44 0.10 -10.56 -5.99
CA PRO A 44 0.80 -9.80 -4.96
C PRO A 44 1.97 -9.00 -5.54
N VAL A 45 2.15 -7.78 -5.04
CA VAL A 45 3.25 -6.89 -5.42
C VAL A 45 4.27 -6.85 -4.28
N PRO A 46 5.51 -7.35 -4.47
CA PRO A 46 6.53 -7.29 -3.43
C PRO A 46 6.94 -5.83 -3.19
N LEU A 47 7.03 -5.44 -1.92
CA LEU A 47 7.57 -4.14 -1.51
C LEU A 47 9.06 -4.28 -1.19
N ALA A 48 9.83 -3.30 -1.63
CA ALA A 48 11.26 -3.22 -1.36
C ALA A 48 11.51 -2.66 0.06
N PRO A 49 12.50 -3.19 0.80
CA PRO A 49 12.90 -2.60 2.06
C PRO A 49 13.50 -1.21 1.86
N GLU A 50 13.17 -0.31 2.78
CA GLU A 50 13.70 1.05 2.91
C GLU A 50 14.46 1.19 4.24
N PRO A 51 15.26 2.26 4.41
CA PRO A 51 15.84 2.61 5.71
C PRO A 51 14.80 2.69 6.83
N GLU A 52 15.27 2.57 8.07
CA GLU A 52 14.45 2.70 9.29
C GLU A 52 13.32 1.67 9.43
N GLY A 53 13.41 0.56 8.67
CA GLY A 53 12.47 -0.57 8.75
C GLY A 53 11.17 -0.33 7.99
N PHE A 54 11.18 0.58 7.03
CA PHE A 54 10.09 0.76 6.09
C PHE A 54 10.16 -0.23 4.94
N PHE A 55 9.03 -0.44 4.28
CA PHE A 55 8.92 -1.10 2.99
C PHE A 55 8.07 -0.22 2.07
N SER A 56 8.43 -0.16 0.79
CA SER A 56 7.66 0.59 -0.20
C SER A 56 7.65 -0.03 -1.59
N GLY A 57 6.72 0.42 -2.42
CA GLY A 57 6.64 0.02 -3.80
C GLY A 57 5.40 0.57 -4.48
N THR A 58 5.36 0.36 -5.79
CA THR A 58 4.26 0.83 -6.65
C THR A 58 3.45 -0.33 -7.20
N ALA A 59 2.15 -0.12 -7.32
CA ALA A 59 1.26 -1.03 -8.03
C ALA A 59 0.44 -0.28 -9.07
N ASP A 60 0.32 -0.87 -10.25
CA ASP A 60 -0.39 -0.26 -11.37
C ASP A 60 -1.89 -0.54 -11.32
N HIS A 61 -2.65 0.25 -12.09
CA HIS A 61 -4.08 0.12 -12.32
C HIS A 61 -4.93 0.17 -11.04
N ALA A 62 -4.49 0.83 -9.99
CA ALA A 62 -5.23 0.93 -8.74
C ALA A 62 -6.24 2.09 -8.78
N ALA A 63 -7.44 1.84 -8.29
CA ALA A 63 -8.51 2.82 -8.22
C ALA A 63 -8.92 3.09 -6.76
N PRO A 64 -9.43 4.30 -6.44
CA PRO A 64 -10.10 4.54 -5.18
C PRO A 64 -11.22 3.52 -4.93
N GLY A 65 -11.27 2.96 -3.73
CA GLY A 65 -12.20 1.89 -3.35
C GLY A 65 -11.61 0.48 -3.41
N ASP A 66 -10.54 0.26 -4.19
CA ASP A 66 -9.88 -1.05 -4.30
C ASP A 66 -9.47 -1.58 -2.91
N ARG A 67 -9.76 -2.87 -2.68
CA ARG A 67 -9.45 -3.56 -1.43
C ARG A 67 -8.01 -4.06 -1.43
N TYR A 68 -7.33 -3.85 -0.32
CA TYR A 68 -5.96 -4.30 -0.15
C TYR A 68 -5.62 -4.75 1.28
N TRP A 69 -4.54 -5.52 1.35
CA TRP A 69 -3.89 -6.02 2.55
C TRP A 69 -2.37 -5.95 2.38
N PHE A 70 -1.66 -6.09 3.50
CA PHE A 70 -0.26 -6.48 3.50
C PHE A 70 -0.12 -7.95 3.86
N ARG A 71 0.76 -8.66 3.15
CA ARG A 71 1.20 -10.00 3.52
C ARG A 71 2.62 -9.91 4.07
N LEU A 72 2.80 -10.32 5.32
CA LEU A 72 4.06 -10.21 6.05
C LEU A 72 4.73 -11.59 6.01
N ASP A 73 5.99 -11.65 5.58
CA ASP A 73 6.80 -12.89 5.57
C ASP A 73 6.17 -14.08 4.84
N GLY A 74 5.24 -13.82 3.89
CA GLY A 74 4.49 -14.86 3.17
C GLY A 74 3.33 -15.49 3.97
N ASP A 75 3.06 -15.02 5.19
CA ASP A 75 2.05 -15.56 6.10
C ASP A 75 0.68 -14.87 5.90
N ALA A 76 -0.01 -14.56 7.01
CA ALA A 76 -1.38 -14.07 7.02
C ALA A 76 -1.50 -12.63 6.48
N LEU A 77 -2.62 -12.37 5.82
CA LEU A 77 -3.02 -11.02 5.43
C LEU A 77 -3.31 -10.16 6.66
N ARG A 78 -2.83 -8.93 6.61
CA ARG A 78 -3.02 -7.89 7.63
C ARG A 78 -3.58 -6.65 6.97
N ARG A 79 -4.55 -6.01 7.61
CA ARG A 79 -4.99 -4.66 7.24
C ARG A 79 -3.85 -3.66 7.46
N ASP A 80 -3.90 -2.53 6.75
CA ASP A 80 -2.95 -1.46 6.95
C ASP A 80 -3.17 -0.78 8.32
N PRO A 81 -2.16 -0.73 9.21
CA PRO A 81 -2.26 0.05 10.45
C PRO A 81 -2.45 1.55 10.20
N MET A 82 -2.01 2.05 9.05
CA MET A 82 -2.15 3.43 8.59
C MET A 82 -3.28 3.60 7.56
N SER A 83 -4.22 2.64 7.52
CA SER A 83 -5.36 2.67 6.60
C SER A 83 -6.16 3.95 6.73
N ARG A 84 -6.61 4.47 5.58
CA ARG A 84 -7.49 5.64 5.49
C ARG A 84 -8.96 5.26 5.59
N PHE A 85 -9.31 4.01 5.29
CA PHE A 85 -10.68 3.53 5.35
C PHE A 85 -10.74 2.00 5.50
N GLN A 86 -11.57 1.54 6.43
CA GLN A 86 -11.86 0.12 6.66
C GLN A 86 -13.35 -0.13 6.35
N PRO A 87 -13.71 -0.40 5.08
CA PRO A 87 -15.10 -0.52 4.61
C PRO A 87 -15.92 -1.60 5.34
N GLU A 88 -15.27 -2.68 5.75
CA GLU A 88 -15.90 -3.85 6.40
C GLU A 88 -15.60 -3.89 7.90
N GLY A 89 -15.25 -2.73 8.48
CA GLY A 89 -14.89 -2.60 9.88
C GLY A 89 -13.44 -2.98 10.19
N PRO A 90 -13.04 -2.92 11.47
CA PRO A 90 -11.63 -2.93 11.88
C PRO A 90 -10.90 -4.25 11.63
N HIS A 91 -11.60 -5.32 11.24
CA HIS A 91 -10.98 -6.61 10.90
C HIS A 91 -10.95 -6.87 9.39
N GLY A 92 -11.64 -6.04 8.59
CA GLY A 92 -11.75 -6.18 7.15
C GLY A 92 -10.55 -5.65 6.36
N PRO A 93 -10.62 -5.74 5.02
CA PRO A 93 -9.65 -5.11 4.12
C PRO A 93 -9.56 -3.61 4.35
N SER A 94 -8.38 -3.08 4.05
CA SER A 94 -8.19 -1.65 3.84
C SER A 94 -8.61 -1.27 2.43
N ALA A 95 -9.06 -0.04 2.24
CA ALA A 95 -9.47 0.47 0.93
C ALA A 95 -8.61 1.67 0.52
N VAL A 96 -8.28 1.74 -0.77
CA VAL A 96 -7.62 2.92 -1.35
C VAL A 96 -8.56 4.12 -1.26
N VAL A 97 -8.04 5.25 -0.78
CA VAL A 97 -8.80 6.51 -0.67
C VAL A 97 -8.11 7.57 -1.50
N ASP A 98 -8.87 8.26 -2.35
CA ASP A 98 -8.43 9.50 -2.98
C ASP A 98 -8.88 10.72 -2.15
N PRO A 99 -7.97 11.41 -1.45
CA PRO A 99 -8.30 12.58 -0.65
C PRO A 99 -8.72 13.80 -1.49
N GLY A 100 -8.52 13.79 -2.82
CA GLY A 100 -8.94 14.86 -3.73
C GLY A 100 -10.39 14.79 -4.20
N SER A 101 -11.10 13.70 -3.86
CA SER A 101 -12.45 13.41 -4.38
C SER A 101 -13.60 14.12 -3.65
N PHE A 102 -13.33 14.78 -2.51
CA PHE A 102 -14.33 15.54 -1.77
C PHE A 102 -14.42 16.97 -2.30
N HIS A 103 -15.60 17.37 -2.78
CA HIS A 103 -15.90 18.67 -3.38
C HIS A 103 -17.03 19.37 -2.63
#